data_AF-A0A0Q8NS94-F1
#
_entry.id   AF-A0A0Q8NS94-F1
#
_cell.length_a   1.000
_cell.length_b   1.000
_cell.length_c   1.000
_cell.angle_alpha   90.00
_cell.angle_beta   90.00
_cell.angle_gamma   90.00
#
_symmetry.space_group_name_H-M   'P 1'
#
loop_
_entity.id
_entity.type
_entity.pdbx_description
1 polymer ?
#
loop_
_entity_poly.entity_id
_entity_poly.type
_entity_poly.pdbx_seq_one_letter_code
_entity_poly.pdbx_strand_id
1 'polypeptide(L)'
;MPTEFFGVPIQRSRQPVACRVQQRPLSALRPLFESVLRDPVITAFGWSQTGPAPAEPGGARLRVGPPWFRTAADRAEQDLYALSLDLPHPSLGGHRYGPGATPMRWRRLPYQGPDQDRFDRARRLSEALESGSFDRALAESFGGPAGGATAVTVWRDRIRVVQCAFA
;
A
#
# COMPACT_ATOMS: atom_id res chain seq x y z
N MET A 1 -5.51 5.30 -25.38
CA MET A 1 -5.85 6.35 -24.39
C MET A 1 -4.87 6.24 -23.24
N PRO A 2 -4.08 7.29 -22.95
CA PRO A 2 -3.25 7.31 -21.73
C PRO A 2 -4.21 7.12 -20.56
N THR A 3 -3.91 6.18 -19.66
CA THR A 3 -4.77 6.03 -18.50
C THR A 3 -4.23 6.93 -17.40
N GLU A 4 -5.06 7.86 -16.98
CA GLU A 4 -4.73 8.82 -15.94
C GLU A 4 -5.27 8.32 -14.60
N PHE A 5 -4.52 8.54 -13.53
CA PHE A 5 -5.01 8.41 -12.16
C PHE A 5 -4.79 9.76 -11.47
N PHE A 6 -5.87 10.38 -11.00
CA PHE A 6 -5.83 11.74 -10.43
C PHE A 6 -5.31 12.83 -11.40
N GLY A 7 -5.55 12.70 -12.71
CA GLY A 7 -5.01 13.65 -13.69
C GLY A 7 -3.50 13.53 -13.89
N VAL A 8 -2.87 12.51 -13.30
CA VAL A 8 -1.47 12.16 -13.51
C VAL A 8 -1.39 11.08 -14.58
N PRO A 9 -0.63 11.29 -15.67
CA PRO A 9 -0.51 10.31 -16.74
C PRO A 9 0.28 9.08 -16.29
N ILE A 10 -0.21 7.88 -16.63
CA ILE A 10 0.45 6.61 -16.33
C ILE A 10 0.90 5.89 -17.61
N GLN A 11 2.18 5.51 -17.70
CA GLN A 11 2.73 4.61 -18.74
C GLN A 11 2.61 3.14 -18.31
N ARG A 12 2.22 2.23 -19.22
CA ARG A 12 1.79 0.84 -18.90
C ARG A 12 2.44 -0.24 -19.78
N SER A 13 2.58 -1.45 -19.22
CA SER A 13 2.62 -2.75 -19.94
C SER A 13 1.47 -3.65 -19.45
N ARG A 14 0.92 -4.52 -20.32
CA ARG A 14 -0.29 -5.35 -20.05
C ARG A 14 0.05 -6.84 -19.92
N GLN A 15 -0.29 -7.45 -18.79
CA GLN A 15 -0.46 -8.91 -18.64
C GLN A 15 -1.69 -9.24 -17.76
N PRO A 16 -2.42 -10.33 -18.03
CA PRO A 16 -3.63 -10.71 -17.28
C PRO A 16 -3.30 -11.35 -15.91
N VAL A 17 -4.08 -11.00 -14.88
CA VAL A 17 -3.95 -11.48 -13.49
C VAL A 17 -5.16 -12.35 -13.11
N ALA A 18 -4.92 -13.52 -12.51
CA ALA A 18 -5.98 -14.40 -11.96
C ALA A 18 -6.25 -14.07 -10.49
N CYS A 19 -7.48 -13.66 -10.15
CA CYS A 19 -7.86 -13.25 -8.79
C CYS A 19 -9.00 -14.11 -8.21
N ARG A 20 -8.86 -14.58 -6.96
CA ARG A 20 -9.91 -15.33 -6.21
C ARG A 20 -10.87 -14.42 -5.42
N VAL A 21 -10.57 -13.12 -5.35
CA VAL A 21 -11.37 -12.09 -4.66
C VAL A 21 -12.08 -11.24 -5.70
N GLN A 22 -13.32 -10.82 -5.41
CA GLN A 22 -14.08 -9.92 -6.28
C GLN A 22 -13.25 -8.66 -6.57
N GLN A 23 -12.95 -8.44 -7.84
CA GLN A 23 -12.18 -7.30 -8.28
C GLN A 23 -13.04 -6.05 -8.34
N ARG A 24 -12.50 -4.95 -7.83
CA ARG A 24 -13.13 -3.64 -7.76
C ARG A 24 -12.35 -2.65 -8.63
N PRO A 25 -13.03 -1.64 -9.21
CA PRO A 25 -12.36 -0.64 -10.03
C PRO A 25 -11.47 0.26 -9.18
N LEU A 26 -10.40 0.79 -9.80
CA LEU A 26 -9.47 1.73 -9.13
C LEU A 26 -10.19 2.99 -8.62
N SER A 27 -11.28 3.41 -9.27
CA SER A 27 -12.09 4.55 -8.82
C SER A 27 -12.66 4.38 -7.41
N ALA A 28 -12.86 3.14 -6.94
CA ALA A 28 -13.32 2.89 -5.57
C ALA A 28 -12.21 3.07 -4.51
N LEU A 29 -10.93 3.11 -4.91
CA LEU A 29 -9.83 3.53 -4.04
C LEU A 29 -9.72 5.06 -3.93
N ARG A 30 -10.32 5.81 -4.87
CA ARG A 30 -10.17 7.26 -4.96
C ARG A 30 -10.42 8.00 -3.64
N PRO A 31 -11.52 7.75 -2.89
CA PRO A 31 -11.75 8.47 -1.64
C PRO A 31 -10.68 8.19 -0.57
N LEU A 32 -10.13 6.98 -0.54
CA LEU A 32 -9.09 6.60 0.41
C LEU A 32 -7.78 7.30 0.08
N PHE A 33 -7.38 7.30 -1.19
CA PHE A 33 -6.22 8.07 -1.65
C PHE A 33 -6.37 9.57 -1.36
N GLU A 34 -7.52 10.17 -1.68
CA GLU A 34 -7.78 11.59 -1.42
C GLU A 34 -7.70 11.92 0.09
N SER A 35 -8.20 11.01 0.95
CA SER A 35 -8.16 11.21 2.40
C SER A 35 -6.73 11.26 2.97
N VAL A 36 -5.80 10.51 2.37
CA VAL A 36 -4.38 10.48 2.75
C VAL A 36 -3.63 11.63 2.09
N LEU A 37 -3.87 11.91 0.81
CA LEU A 37 -3.21 12.99 0.06
C LEU A 37 -3.51 14.38 0.60
N ARG A 38 -4.74 14.59 1.09
CA ARG A 38 -5.16 15.85 1.71
C ARG A 38 -4.66 16.03 3.13
N ASP A 39 -4.10 14.99 3.75
CA ASP A 39 -3.53 15.12 5.08
C ASP A 39 -2.24 15.96 5.02
N PRO A 40 -2.17 17.10 5.76
CA PRO A 40 -1.04 18.01 5.67
C PRO A 40 0.27 17.39 6.20
N VAL A 41 0.19 16.37 7.06
CA VAL A 41 1.35 15.76 7.71
C VAL A 41 1.94 14.61 6.90
N ILE A 42 1.12 13.89 6.14
CA ILE A 42 1.60 12.85 5.23
C ILE A 42 2.15 13.50 3.96
N THR A 43 3.42 13.24 3.70
CA THR A 43 4.19 13.80 2.58
C THR A 43 4.31 12.84 1.41
N ALA A 44 4.34 11.54 1.69
CA ALA A 44 4.36 10.48 0.69
C ALA A 44 3.80 9.18 1.27
N PHE A 45 3.38 8.28 0.40
CA PHE A 45 3.11 6.88 0.75
C PHE A 45 3.34 6.00 -0.47
N GLY A 46 3.45 4.70 -0.26
CA GLY A 46 3.72 3.79 -1.36
C GLY A 46 3.55 2.34 -0.97
N TRP A 47 3.76 1.46 -1.93
CA TRP A 47 3.69 0.02 -1.75
C TRP A 47 4.53 -0.67 -2.84
N SER A 48 4.84 -1.94 -2.62
CA SER A 48 5.42 -2.80 -3.66
C SER A 48 4.36 -3.74 -4.22
N GLN A 49 4.45 -4.06 -5.51
CA GLN A 49 3.67 -5.11 -6.15
C GLN A 49 4.63 -6.13 -6.72
N THR A 50 4.54 -7.37 -6.25
CA THR A 50 5.29 -8.48 -6.82
C THR A 50 4.34 -9.34 -7.64
N GLY A 51 4.79 -9.74 -8.82
CA GLY A 51 4.07 -10.69 -9.65
C GLY A 51 4.55 -12.10 -9.36
N PRO A 52 4.17 -13.04 -10.21
CA PRO A 52 4.40 -14.43 -9.93
C PRO A 52 5.88 -14.80 -9.95
N ALA A 53 6.34 -15.42 -8.87
CA ALA A 53 7.57 -16.19 -8.91
C ALA A 53 7.36 -17.39 -9.85
N PRO A 54 8.31 -17.70 -10.74
CA PRO A 54 8.16 -18.78 -11.72
C PRO A 54 8.02 -20.19 -11.12
N ALA A 55 8.24 -20.37 -9.81
CA ALA A 55 8.33 -21.68 -9.16
C ALA A 55 7.12 -22.07 -8.27
N GLU A 56 6.07 -21.26 -8.16
CA GLU A 56 4.94 -21.55 -7.25
C GLU A 56 3.87 -22.45 -7.92
N PRO A 57 3.66 -23.70 -7.46
CA PRO A 57 2.61 -24.57 -7.96
C PRO A 57 1.24 -24.11 -7.40
N GLY A 58 0.44 -23.45 -8.23
CA GLY A 58 -0.90 -22.99 -7.83
C GLY A 58 -1.43 -21.74 -8.54
N GLY A 59 -0.67 -21.19 -9.48
CA GLY A 59 -1.05 -19.99 -10.23
C GLY A 59 -0.66 -18.72 -9.46
N ALA A 60 0.54 -18.24 -9.76
CA ALA A 60 0.86 -16.86 -10.02
C ALA A 60 -0.16 -15.79 -9.54
N ARG A 61 -0.02 -15.24 -8.32
CA ARG A 61 -0.83 -14.10 -7.84
C ARG A 61 -0.01 -12.82 -7.78
N LEU A 62 -0.61 -11.71 -8.21
CA LEU A 62 -0.12 -10.39 -7.82
C LEU A 62 -0.22 -10.31 -6.30
N ARG A 63 0.83 -9.80 -5.65
CA ARG A 63 0.81 -9.54 -4.21
C ARG A 63 1.23 -8.10 -3.98
N VAL A 64 0.35 -7.36 -3.31
CA VAL A 64 0.69 -6.05 -2.76
C VAL A 64 1.43 -6.30 -1.45
N GLY A 65 2.66 -5.78 -1.35
CA GLY A 65 3.42 -5.75 -0.10
C GLY A 65 2.92 -4.66 0.83
N PRO A 66 3.32 -4.68 2.12
CA PRO A 66 2.85 -3.73 3.12
C PRO A 66 3.04 -2.28 2.64
N PRO A 67 1.97 -1.49 2.52
CA PRO A 67 2.06 -0.07 2.25
C PRO A 67 2.80 0.65 3.36
N TRP A 68 3.55 1.69 2.96
CA TRP A 68 4.30 2.55 3.85
C TRP A 68 3.83 3.99 3.73
N PHE A 69 3.95 4.76 4.81
CA PHE A 69 3.52 6.14 4.88
C PHE A 69 4.66 7.01 5.44
N ARG A 70 4.85 8.20 4.89
CA ARG A 70 5.94 9.09 5.32
C ARG A 70 5.38 10.45 5.65
N THR A 71 5.78 10.95 6.80
CA THR A 71 5.49 12.30 7.29
C THR A 71 6.74 13.18 7.24
N ALA A 72 6.56 14.48 7.44
CA ALA A 72 7.67 15.42 7.55
C ALA A 72 8.57 15.19 8.79
N ALA A 73 8.09 14.42 9.79
CA ALA A 73 8.86 14.10 10.99
C ALA A 73 9.73 12.84 10.83
N ASP A 74 9.53 12.06 9.76
CA ASP A 74 10.30 10.86 9.52
C ASP A 74 11.64 11.17 8.83
N ARG A 75 12.66 10.36 9.12
CA ARG A 75 13.98 10.54 8.49
C ARG A 75 13.94 10.09 7.03
N ALA A 76 14.70 10.78 6.17
CA ALA A 76 14.73 10.47 4.74
C ALA A 76 15.21 9.02 4.46
N GLU A 77 16.18 8.54 5.23
CA GLU A 77 16.81 7.21 5.12
C GLU A 77 16.08 6.12 5.91
N GLN A 78 14.92 6.44 6.48
CA GLN A 78 14.19 5.49 7.30
C GLN A 78 13.70 4.32 6.45
N ASP A 79 13.89 3.11 6.99
CA ASP A 79 13.41 1.87 6.41
C ASP A 79 11.90 1.93 6.14
N LEU A 80 11.49 1.59 4.92
CA LEU A 80 10.09 1.57 4.52
C LEU A 80 9.28 0.55 5.33
N TYR A 81 9.90 -0.53 5.79
CA TYR A 81 9.25 -1.48 6.69
C TYR A 81 8.91 -0.84 8.04
N ALA A 82 9.77 0.05 8.55
CA ALA A 82 9.50 0.83 9.76
C ALA A 82 8.43 1.93 9.56
N LEU A 83 8.11 2.24 8.29
CA LEU A 83 7.05 3.17 7.89
C LEU A 83 5.75 2.46 7.49
N SER A 84 5.68 1.12 7.64
CA SER A 84 4.43 0.39 7.49
C SER A 84 3.54 0.56 8.72
N LEU A 85 2.27 0.16 8.61
CA LEU A 85 1.31 0.22 9.72
C LEU A 85 1.13 -1.14 10.43
N ASP A 86 2.00 -2.11 10.13
CA ASP A 86 2.03 -3.42 10.80
C ASP A 86 2.58 -3.32 12.23
N LEU A 87 3.44 -2.34 12.46
CA LEU A 87 4.01 -1.97 13.75
C LEU A 87 3.63 -0.52 14.09
N PRO A 88 3.79 -0.07 15.36
CA PRO A 88 3.60 1.33 15.72
C PRO A 88 4.51 2.22 14.86
N HIS A 89 3.89 3.09 14.07
CA HIS A 89 4.59 3.99 13.17
C HIS A 89 5.32 5.06 13.98
N PRO A 90 6.58 5.41 13.62
CA PRO A 90 7.39 6.40 14.34
C PRO A 90 6.70 7.76 14.53
N SER A 91 6.08 8.30 13.48
CA SER A 91 5.40 9.60 13.48
C SER A 91 3.87 9.55 13.47
N LEU A 92 3.25 8.50 12.93
CA LEU A 92 1.79 8.32 12.92
C LEU A 92 1.28 7.53 14.11
N GLY A 93 2.17 6.97 14.95
CA GLY A 93 1.77 6.12 16.06
C GLY A 93 1.14 4.80 15.62
N GLY A 94 0.39 4.18 16.53
CA GLY A 94 -0.38 2.98 16.21
C GLY A 94 -0.89 2.26 17.43
N HIS A 95 -1.49 1.10 17.19
CA HIS A 95 -1.91 0.20 18.25
C HIS A 95 -0.78 -0.77 18.59
N ARG A 96 -0.59 -1.01 19.88
CA ARG A 96 0.21 -2.14 20.37
C ARG A 96 -0.70 -3.30 20.73
N TYR A 97 -0.15 -4.51 20.72
CA TYR A 97 -0.81 -5.68 21.29
C TYR A 97 -0.20 -5.98 22.65
N GLY A 98 -1.05 -6.26 23.63
CA GLY A 98 -0.65 -6.65 24.97
C GLY A 98 -1.36 -7.92 25.42
N PRO A 99 -0.93 -8.52 26.55
CA PRO A 99 -1.63 -9.66 27.13
C PRO A 99 -3.08 -9.28 27.42
N GLY A 100 -4.01 -10.09 26.94
CA GLY A 100 -5.42 -10.00 27.25
C GLY A 100 -5.76 -10.71 28.56
N ALA A 101 -7.05 -10.87 28.82
CA ALA A 101 -7.53 -11.51 30.06
C ALA A 101 -7.12 -12.99 30.18
N THR A 102 -6.70 -13.63 29.08
CA THR A 102 -6.16 -15.00 29.08
C THR A 102 -4.83 -15.07 28.32
N PRO A 103 -3.91 -15.98 28.68
CA PRO A 103 -2.55 -16.04 28.11
C PRO A 103 -2.48 -16.22 26.59
N MET A 104 -3.54 -16.73 25.96
CA MET A 104 -3.61 -16.96 24.51
C MET A 104 -4.36 -15.86 23.74
N ARG A 105 -4.86 -14.82 24.41
CA ARG A 105 -5.59 -13.73 23.75
C ARG A 105 -4.78 -12.46 23.84
N TRP A 106 -4.17 -12.07 22.74
CA TRP A 106 -3.63 -10.73 22.59
C TRP A 106 -4.79 -9.74 22.43
N ARG A 107 -4.78 -8.65 23.20
CA ARG A 107 -5.75 -7.56 23.02
C ARG A 107 -5.07 -6.36 22.39
N ARG A 108 -5.80 -5.67 21.51
CA ARG A 108 -5.39 -4.37 20.98
C ARG A 108 -5.44 -3.36 22.12
N LEU A 109 -4.31 -2.72 22.40
CA LEU A 109 -4.21 -1.64 23.37
C LEU A 109 -4.74 -0.32 22.76
N PRO A 110 -5.06 0.69 23.58
CA PRO A 110 -5.40 2.02 23.09
C PRO A 110 -4.36 2.55 22.10
N TYR A 111 -4.82 3.37 21.16
CA TYR A 111 -3.94 4.03 20.20
C TYR A 111 -2.90 4.89 20.94
N GLN A 112 -1.66 4.87 20.45
CA GLN A 112 -0.59 5.75 20.92
C GLN A 112 -0.02 6.49 19.73
N GLY A 113 -0.14 7.82 19.73
CA GLY A 113 0.36 8.67 18.67
C GLY A 113 -0.30 10.04 18.67
N PRO A 114 0.11 10.92 17.74
CA PRO A 114 -0.33 12.30 17.72
C PRO A 114 -1.76 12.48 17.20
N ASP A 115 -2.27 11.58 16.37
CA ASP A 115 -3.55 11.75 15.67
C ASP A 115 -4.11 10.38 15.22
N GLN A 116 -5.07 9.86 15.99
CA GLN A 116 -5.70 8.57 15.70
C GLN A 116 -6.48 8.60 14.39
N ASP A 117 -7.17 9.69 14.07
CA ASP A 117 -7.98 9.78 12.87
C ASP A 117 -7.10 9.74 11.62
N ARG A 118 -5.91 10.35 11.67
CA ARG A 118 -4.90 10.25 10.60
C ARG A 118 -4.41 8.82 10.44
N PHE A 119 -4.08 8.16 11.54
CA PHE A 119 -3.69 6.75 11.51
C PHE A 119 -4.80 5.89 10.90
N ASP A 120 -6.05 6.10 11.28
CA ASP A 120 -7.20 5.34 10.78
C ASP A 120 -7.45 5.58 9.29
N ARG A 121 -7.23 6.80 8.77
CA ARG A 121 -7.27 7.07 7.32
C ARG A 121 -6.19 6.28 6.56
N ALA A 122 -4.96 6.31 7.05
CA ALA A 122 -3.83 5.58 6.45
C ALA A 122 -4.06 4.06 6.53
N ARG A 123 -4.54 3.56 7.67
CA ARG A 123 -4.89 2.15 7.91
C ARG A 123 -5.95 1.66 6.91
N ARG A 124 -7.02 2.42 6.70
CA ARG A 124 -8.07 2.07 5.72
C ARG A 124 -7.53 1.96 4.30
N LEU A 125 -6.60 2.84 3.92
CA LEU A 125 -5.94 2.73 2.62
C LEU A 125 -5.04 1.48 2.56
N SER A 126 -4.27 1.21 3.61
CA SER A 126 -3.41 0.02 3.71
C SER A 126 -4.21 -1.28 3.53
N GLU A 127 -5.27 -1.42 4.34
CA GLU A 127 -6.15 -2.60 4.31
C GLU A 127 -6.85 -2.76 2.96
N ALA A 128 -7.23 -1.66 2.31
CA ALA A 128 -7.83 -1.71 0.98
C ALA A 128 -6.82 -2.14 -0.10
N LEU A 129 -5.56 -1.68 -0.03
CA LEU A 129 -4.51 -2.08 -0.97
C LEU A 129 -4.12 -3.56 -0.80
N GLU A 130 -4.07 -4.03 0.45
CA GLU A 130 -3.69 -5.42 0.78
C GLU A 130 -4.83 -6.43 0.63
N SER A 131 -6.09 -5.98 0.48
CA SER A 131 -7.25 -6.89 0.45
C SER A 131 -7.27 -7.84 -0.76
N GLY A 132 -6.45 -7.58 -1.78
CA GLY A 132 -6.48 -8.26 -3.06
C GLY A 132 -7.67 -7.90 -3.95
N SER A 133 -8.60 -7.06 -3.47
CA SER A 133 -9.80 -6.65 -4.23
C SER A 133 -9.47 -5.68 -5.36
N PHE A 134 -8.27 -5.12 -5.39
CA PHE A 134 -7.86 -4.15 -6.40
C PHE A 134 -6.66 -4.61 -7.24
N ASP A 135 -6.17 -5.83 -7.03
CA ASP A 135 -4.96 -6.35 -7.67
C ASP A 135 -4.97 -6.16 -9.19
N ARG A 136 -6.06 -6.53 -9.85
CA ARG A 136 -6.19 -6.36 -11.29
C ARG A 136 -6.13 -4.89 -11.69
N ALA A 137 -6.88 -4.03 -11.01
CA ALA A 137 -6.93 -2.61 -11.31
C ALA A 137 -5.59 -1.91 -11.05
N LEU A 138 -4.88 -2.34 -10.00
CA LEU A 138 -3.56 -1.89 -9.62
C LEU A 138 -2.50 -2.33 -10.63
N ALA A 139 -2.48 -3.60 -11.03
CA ALA A 139 -1.57 -4.11 -12.06
C ALA A 139 -1.83 -3.48 -13.43
N GLU A 140 -3.09 -3.34 -13.82
CA GLU A 140 -3.45 -2.66 -15.06
C GLU A 140 -2.98 -1.20 -15.03
N SER A 141 -2.98 -0.55 -13.86
CA SER A 141 -2.67 0.87 -13.73
C SER A 141 -1.21 1.17 -13.54
N PHE A 142 -0.54 0.54 -12.58
CA PHE A 142 0.84 0.83 -12.21
C PHE A 142 1.83 -0.18 -12.80
N GLY A 143 1.35 -1.09 -13.65
CA GLY A 143 2.14 -2.17 -14.21
C GLY A 143 2.04 -3.43 -13.37
N GLY A 144 1.83 -4.56 -14.04
CA GLY A 144 2.00 -5.89 -13.48
C GLY A 144 3.36 -6.42 -13.89
N PRO A 145 4.14 -7.00 -12.98
CA PRO A 145 5.50 -7.36 -13.31
C PRO A 145 5.53 -8.67 -14.11
N ALA A 146 5.95 -8.56 -15.36
CA ALA A 146 6.44 -9.68 -16.15
C ALA A 146 7.81 -10.12 -15.60
N GLY A 147 7.83 -10.78 -14.44
CA GLY A 147 9.03 -11.36 -13.82
C GLY A 147 9.81 -10.47 -12.85
N GLY A 148 9.17 -9.48 -12.21
CA GLY A 148 9.82 -8.47 -11.36
C GLY A 148 9.02 -8.01 -10.13
N ALA A 149 9.52 -6.97 -9.47
CA ALA A 149 8.79 -6.19 -8.47
C ALA A 149 8.55 -4.77 -8.99
N THR A 150 7.42 -4.15 -8.64
CA THR A 150 7.12 -2.76 -8.97
C THR A 150 6.94 -1.98 -7.69
N ALA A 151 7.71 -0.92 -7.49
CA ALA A 151 7.53 0.00 -6.37
C ALA A 151 6.71 1.21 -6.83
N VAL A 152 5.60 1.48 -6.15
CA VAL A 152 4.78 2.67 -6.38
C VAL A 152 5.00 3.63 -5.23
N THR A 153 5.25 4.89 -5.55
CA THR A 153 5.33 5.98 -4.58
C THR A 153 4.45 7.13 -5.02
N VAL A 154 3.68 7.66 -4.09
CA VAL A 154 2.68 8.70 -4.30
C VAL A 154 3.04 9.90 -3.42
N TRP A 155 3.10 11.07 -4.05
CA TRP A 155 3.14 12.38 -3.41
C TRP A 155 1.88 13.17 -3.80
N ARG A 156 1.68 14.36 -3.22
CA ARG A 156 0.52 15.21 -3.54
C ARG A 156 0.43 15.60 -5.01
N ASP A 157 1.58 15.79 -5.64
CA ASP A 157 1.73 16.38 -6.98
C ASP A 157 2.19 15.38 -8.04
N ARG A 158 2.61 14.17 -7.65
CA ARG A 158 3.17 13.18 -8.58
C ARG A 158 3.06 11.75 -8.06
N ILE A 159 3.09 10.81 -9.00
CA ILE A 159 3.23 9.38 -8.75
C ILE A 159 4.48 8.89 -9.46
N ARG A 160 5.32 8.14 -8.77
CA ARG A 160 6.48 7.45 -9.35
C ARG A 160 6.24 5.95 -9.31
N VAL A 161 6.44 5.31 -10.45
CA VAL A 161 6.43 3.86 -10.60
C VAL A 161 7.83 3.44 -10.99
N VAL A 162 8.44 2.53 -10.23
CA VAL A 162 9.76 1.98 -10.52
C VAL A 162 9.62 0.48 -10.72
N GLN A 163 10.00 -0.02 -11.89
CA GLN A 163 10.11 -1.44 -12.14
C GLN A 163 11.49 -1.93 -11.71
N CYS A 164 11.52 -2.87 -10.78
CA CYS A 164 12.71 -3.59 -10.38
C CYS A 164 12.79 -4.87 -11.23
N ALA A 165 13.72 -4.88 -12.18
CA ALA A 165 14.12 -6.12 -12.85
C ALA A 165 14.98 -6.92 -11.87
N PHE A 166 14.62 -8.19 -11.63
CA PHE A 166 15.59 -9.13 -11.09
C PHE A 166 16.49 -9.53 -12.27
N ALA A 167 17.77 -9.17 -12.19
CA ALA A 167 18.80 -9.65 -13.11
C ALA A 167 19.14 -11.11 -12.79
#